data_AF-A0A8T0GQE4-F1
#
_entry.id   AF-A0A8T0GQE4-F1
#
_cell.length_a   1.000
_cell.length_b   1.000
_cell.length_c   1.000
_cell.angle_alpha   90.00
_cell.angle_beta   90.00
_cell.angle_gamma   90.00
#
_symmetry.space_group_name_H-M   'P 1'
#
loop_
_entity.id
_entity.type
_entity.pdbx_description
1 polymer ?
#
loop_
_entity_poly.entity_id
_entity_poly.type
_entity_poly.pdbx_seq_one_letter_code
_entity_poly.pdbx_strand_id
1 'polypeptide(L)'
;MGDNVQHRPPPADGTTSLSSHRSTPAYTPPSSASSPFKKGMQQVELELRLLEAFAIYRPSMLVGMHRHFILFGLMDHLERRLNQRFSPDEVLQLLDRFFNMDLLKPGDEELDLVNHEEDFSLPPSMFEEIKKKTSA
;
A
#
# COMPACT_ATOMS: atom_id res chain seq x y z
N MET A 1 34.88 -5.19 -83.48
CA MET A 1 35.00 -6.39 -82.62
C MET A 1 36.37 -6.33 -81.96
N GLY A 2 36.41 -6.10 -80.64
CA GLY A 2 37.62 -6.29 -79.84
C GLY A 2 38.23 -5.01 -79.27
N ASP A 3 37.54 -4.42 -78.30
CA ASP A 3 37.96 -3.31 -77.45
C ASP A 3 39.17 -3.65 -76.56
N ASN A 4 40.14 -2.73 -76.43
CA ASN A 4 41.00 -2.67 -75.24
C ASN A 4 41.23 -1.21 -74.87
N VAL A 5 40.70 -0.83 -73.71
CA VAL A 5 40.45 0.54 -73.26
C VAL A 5 41.66 1.10 -72.51
N GLN A 6 42.29 2.10 -73.12
CA GLN A 6 42.50 3.47 -72.60
C GLN A 6 42.73 3.70 -71.08
N HIS A 7 43.91 4.25 -70.80
CA HIS A 7 44.17 5.45 -69.98
C HIS A 7 44.26 5.41 -68.44
N ARG A 8 45.49 5.69 -68.00
CA ARG A 8 45.92 6.24 -66.70
C ARG A 8 45.20 7.56 -66.35
N PRO A 9 44.82 7.78 -65.08
CA PRO A 9 44.53 9.11 -64.54
C PRO A 9 45.68 9.69 -63.67
N PRO A 10 45.72 11.03 -63.48
CA PRO A 10 46.82 11.80 -62.86
C PRO A 10 46.67 11.97 -61.33
N PRO A 11 47.66 12.56 -60.62
CA PRO A 11 47.53 12.94 -59.21
C PRO A 11 47.09 14.41 -59.06
N ALA A 12 46.25 14.72 -58.06
CA ALA A 12 46.25 15.98 -57.29
C ALA A 12 45.11 16.00 -56.25
N ASP A 13 45.34 16.80 -55.22
CA ASP A 13 44.61 16.97 -53.97
C ASP A 13 43.18 17.53 -54.10
N GLY A 14 42.38 17.34 -53.03
CA GLY A 14 41.30 18.26 -52.70
C GLY A 14 39.94 17.63 -52.41
N THR A 15 39.61 17.60 -51.11
CA THR A 15 38.26 17.74 -50.53
C THR A 15 37.13 16.80 -50.98
N THR A 16 36.61 16.01 -50.02
CA THR A 16 35.19 15.89 -49.63
C THR A 16 34.87 14.47 -49.14
N SER A 17 34.40 14.37 -47.88
CA SER A 17 33.45 13.38 -47.32
C SER A 17 33.73 11.88 -47.58
N LEU A 18 33.91 11.03 -46.59
CA LEU A 18 32.87 10.61 -45.64
C LEU A 18 33.55 9.97 -44.42
N SER A 19 33.28 10.53 -43.24
CA SER A 19 33.77 10.04 -41.95
C SER A 19 33.23 8.63 -41.69
N SER A 20 34.16 7.70 -41.45
CA SER A 20 33.88 6.34 -41.01
C SER A 20 33.08 6.33 -39.71
N HIS A 21 31.94 5.67 -39.77
CA HIS A 21 31.18 4.99 -38.72
C HIS A 21 31.83 5.00 -37.33
N ARG A 22 31.52 6.03 -36.53
CA ARG A 22 31.68 5.97 -35.07
C ARG A 22 30.29 5.90 -34.45
N SER A 23 29.68 4.73 -34.53
CA SER A 23 28.52 4.39 -33.72
C SER A 23 29.01 4.20 -32.28
N THR A 24 29.03 5.28 -31.52
CA THR A 24 29.00 5.17 -30.05
C THR A 24 27.67 4.50 -29.71
N PRO A 25 27.65 3.35 -29.01
CA PRO A 25 26.42 2.91 -28.42
C PRO A 25 26.06 4.02 -27.43
N ALA A 26 24.93 4.67 -27.66
CA ALA A 26 24.33 5.51 -26.64
C ALA A 26 24.22 4.62 -25.39
N TYR A 27 25.01 4.93 -24.36
CA TYR A 27 24.79 4.39 -23.03
C TYR A 27 23.48 5.02 -22.56
N THR A 28 22.36 4.48 -23.03
CA THR A 28 21.10 4.65 -22.34
C THR A 28 21.32 4.04 -20.96
N PRO A 29 21.17 4.80 -19.86
CA PRO A 29 21.15 4.18 -18.55
C PRO A 29 20.12 3.05 -18.61
N PRO A 30 20.43 1.84 -18.09
CA PRO A 30 19.47 0.75 -18.14
C PRO A 30 18.20 1.24 -17.47
N SER A 31 17.14 1.44 -18.27
CA SER A 31 15.81 1.75 -17.79
C SER A 31 15.53 0.81 -16.64
N SER A 32 15.31 1.41 -15.47
CA SER A 32 15.06 0.77 -14.18
C SER A 32 14.22 -0.49 -14.31
N ALA A 33 14.87 -1.63 -14.54
CA ALA A 33 14.27 -2.92 -14.30
C ALA A 33 14.00 -2.95 -12.80
N SER A 34 12.72 -2.94 -12.43
CA SER A 34 12.23 -3.14 -11.08
C SER A 34 12.76 -4.50 -10.60
N SER A 35 13.89 -4.49 -9.87
CA SER A 35 14.46 -5.73 -9.37
C SER A 35 13.49 -6.35 -8.34
N PRO A 36 13.33 -7.70 -8.32
CA PRO A 36 12.56 -8.39 -7.29
C PRO A 36 13.01 -8.02 -5.87
N PHE A 37 14.29 -7.68 -5.73
CA PHE A 37 14.89 -7.20 -4.49
C PHE A 37 14.26 -5.89 -3.99
N LYS A 38 13.97 -4.92 -4.87
CA LYS A 38 13.27 -3.68 -4.50
C LYS A 38 11.85 -3.95 -3.98
N LYS A 39 11.15 -4.92 -4.59
CA LYS A 39 9.80 -5.31 -4.15
C LYS A 39 9.83 -6.02 -2.79
N GLY A 40 10.82 -6.88 -2.55
CA GLY A 40 11.02 -7.51 -1.24
C GLY A 40 11.37 -6.51 -0.15
N MET A 41 12.26 -5.55 -0.42
CA MET A 41 12.60 -4.51 0.55
C MET A 41 11.42 -3.59 0.87
N GLN A 42 10.60 -3.22 -0.12
CA GLN A 42 9.37 -2.45 0.10
C GLN A 42 8.37 -3.20 0.98
N GLN A 43 8.27 -4.53 0.80
CA GLN A 43 7.40 -5.37 1.59
C GLN A 43 7.85 -5.44 3.06
N VAL A 44 9.15 -5.63 3.30
CA VAL A 44 9.70 -5.64 4.67
C VAL A 44 9.54 -4.28 5.34
N GLU A 45 9.77 -3.19 4.62
CA GLU A 45 9.56 -1.83 5.15
C GLU A 45 8.09 -1.62 5.56
N LEU A 46 7.15 -2.06 4.71
CA LEU A 46 5.72 -1.98 5.00
C LEU A 46 5.35 -2.75 6.29
N GLU A 47 5.89 -3.95 6.46
CA GLU A 47 5.66 -4.77 7.67
C GLU A 47 6.28 -4.12 8.92
N LEU A 48 7.48 -3.55 8.82
CA LEU A 48 8.12 -2.83 9.91
C LEU A 48 7.31 -1.60 10.35
N ARG A 49 6.76 -0.84 9.38
CA ARG A 49 5.89 0.30 9.68
C ARG A 49 4.56 -0.11 10.28
N LEU A 50 3.99 -1.23 9.83
CA LEU A 50 2.79 -1.78 10.44
C LEU A 50 3.05 -2.19 11.90
N LEU A 51 4.17 -2.87 12.17
CA LEU A 51 4.53 -3.30 13.52
C LEU A 51 4.77 -2.10 14.45
N GLU A 52 5.39 -1.02 13.95
CA GLU A 52 5.54 0.25 14.69
C GLU A 52 4.16 0.83 15.07
N ALA A 53 3.20 0.78 14.15
CA ALA A 53 1.85 1.30 14.36
C ALA A 53 1.08 0.56 15.48
N PHE A 54 1.40 -0.70 15.75
CA PHE A 54 0.73 -1.50 16.80
C PHE A 54 0.98 -1.01 18.22
N ALA A 55 2.00 -0.18 18.44
CA ALA A 55 2.19 0.50 19.73
C ALA A 55 1.03 1.47 20.05
N ILE A 56 0.35 1.98 19.01
CA ILE A 56 -0.77 2.92 19.12
C ILE A 56 -2.09 2.20 18.85
N TYR A 57 -2.11 1.40 17.77
CA TYR A 57 -3.29 0.73 17.25
C TYR A 57 -3.22 -0.77 17.54
N ARG A 58 -3.63 -1.15 18.75
CA ARG A 58 -3.55 -2.54 19.20
C ARG A 58 -4.38 -3.48 18.30
N PRO A 59 -3.78 -4.56 17.74
CA PRO A 59 -4.51 -5.52 16.92
C PRO A 59 -5.68 -6.20 17.63
N SER A 60 -5.61 -6.40 18.95
CA SER A 60 -6.71 -6.95 19.76
C SER A 60 -8.00 -6.13 19.67
N MET A 61 -7.91 -4.85 19.27
CA MET A 61 -9.05 -3.95 19.11
C MET A 61 -9.62 -3.97 17.67
N LEU A 62 -9.17 -4.89 16.80
CA LEU A 62 -9.72 -5.09 15.45
C LEU A 62 -11.10 -5.77 15.43
N VAL A 63 -11.69 -6.01 16.60
CA VAL A 63 -13.00 -6.62 16.78
C VAL A 63 -14.06 -5.56 17.05
N GLY A 64 -15.28 -5.82 16.59
CA GLY A 64 -16.45 -5.00 16.91
C GLY A 64 -16.33 -3.56 16.40
N MET A 65 -16.84 -2.61 17.19
CA MET A 65 -16.92 -1.20 16.78
C MET A 65 -15.54 -0.55 16.62
N HIS A 66 -14.55 -0.96 17.42
CA HIS A 66 -13.20 -0.40 17.41
C HIS A 66 -12.44 -0.62 16.10
N ARG A 67 -12.79 -1.69 15.37
CA ARG A 67 -12.21 -2.04 14.07
C ARG A 67 -12.10 -0.85 13.12
N HIS A 68 -13.13 -0.01 13.06
CA HIS A 68 -13.16 1.15 12.15
C HIS A 68 -12.08 2.19 12.50
N PHE A 69 -11.93 2.51 13.79
CA PHE A 69 -10.94 3.46 14.27
C PHE A 69 -9.52 2.93 14.11
N ILE A 70 -9.32 1.64 14.39
CA ILE A 70 -8.03 0.97 14.23
C ILE A 70 -7.64 0.93 12.75
N LEU A 71 -8.52 0.49 11.84
CA LEU A 71 -8.23 0.45 10.41
C LEU A 71 -7.91 1.84 9.85
N PHE A 72 -8.72 2.85 10.20
CA PHE A 72 -8.46 4.23 9.77
C PHE A 72 -7.10 4.72 10.28
N GLY A 73 -6.80 4.47 11.56
CA GLY A 73 -5.54 4.87 12.18
C GLY A 73 -4.31 4.19 11.55
N LEU A 74 -4.42 2.90 11.24
CA LEU A 74 -3.38 2.15 10.53
C LEU A 74 -3.17 2.69 9.12
N MET A 75 -4.25 2.95 8.38
CA MET A 75 -4.19 3.54 7.04
C MET A 75 -3.49 4.91 7.06
N ASP A 76 -3.90 5.81 7.95
CA ASP A 76 -3.31 7.15 8.09
C ASP A 76 -1.84 7.08 8.53
N HIS A 77 -1.50 6.17 9.45
CA HIS A 77 -0.11 5.97 9.86
C HIS A 77 0.78 5.52 8.70
N LEU A 78 0.34 4.51 7.95
CA LEU A 78 1.07 3.98 6.80
C LEU A 78 1.18 5.02 5.67
N GLU A 79 0.11 5.78 5.41
CA GLU A 79 0.13 6.86 4.41
C GLU A 79 1.17 7.93 4.76
N ARG A 80 1.25 8.36 6.02
CA ARG A 80 2.24 9.36 6.46
C ARG A 80 3.68 8.85 6.42
N ARG A 81 3.91 7.57 6.69
CA ARG A 81 5.27 7.00 6.75
C ARG A 81 5.80 6.59 5.39
N LEU A 82 4.92 6.12 4.49
CA LEU A 82 5.30 5.56 3.20
C LEU A 82 4.93 6.49 2.02
N ASN A 83 4.21 7.59 2.26
CA ASN A 83 3.66 8.46 1.22
C ASN A 83 2.81 7.69 0.19
N GLN A 84 2.13 6.65 0.64
CA GLN A 84 1.32 5.77 -0.18
C GLN A 84 -0.06 5.61 0.44
N ARG A 85 -1.11 5.76 -0.37
CA ARG A 85 -2.47 5.48 0.09
C ARG A 85 -2.73 3.99 0.20
N PHE A 86 -3.46 3.63 1.24
CA PHE A 86 -3.93 2.28 1.48
C PHE A 86 -5.44 2.28 1.54
N SER A 87 -6.06 1.25 0.99
CA SER A 87 -7.46 0.92 1.22
C SER A 87 -7.62 0.06 2.47
N PRO A 88 -8.83 0.00 3.06
CA PRO A 88 -9.10 -0.89 4.20
C PRO A 88 -8.78 -2.36 3.88
N ASP A 89 -9.11 -2.82 2.67
CA ASP A 89 -8.89 -4.20 2.23
C ASP A 89 -7.40 -4.55 2.11
N GLU A 90 -6.58 -3.61 1.63
CA GLU A 90 -5.12 -3.80 1.56
C GLU A 90 -4.50 -3.92 2.96
N VAL A 91 -4.95 -3.09 3.91
CA VAL A 91 -4.49 -3.18 5.30
C VAL A 91 -4.93 -4.50 5.94
N LEU A 92 -6.15 -4.96 5.66
CA LEU A 92 -6.65 -6.24 6.14
C LEU A 92 -5.86 -7.43 5.58
N GLN A 93 -5.51 -7.42 4.30
CA GLN A 93 -4.64 -8.46 3.72
C GLN A 93 -3.24 -8.43 4.32
N LEU A 94 -2.70 -7.23 4.57
CA LEU A 94 -1.40 -7.08 5.22
C LEU A 94 -1.44 -7.66 6.65
N LEU A 95 -2.51 -7.36 7.39
CA LEU A 95 -2.76 -7.89 8.72
C LEU A 95 -2.91 -9.42 8.70
N ASP A 96 -3.68 -9.98 7.78
CA ASP A 96 -3.91 -11.43 7.64
C ASP A 96 -2.61 -12.19 7.31
N ARG A 97 -1.74 -11.59 6.49
CA ARG A 97 -0.43 -12.18 6.17
C ARG A 97 0.55 -12.09 7.34
N PHE A 98 0.56 -10.97 8.08
CA PHE A 98 1.56 -10.69 9.11
C PHE A 98 1.15 -11.20 10.49
N PHE A 99 -0.15 -11.27 10.76
CA PHE A 99 -0.74 -11.68 12.02
C PHE A 99 -1.78 -12.76 11.76
N ASN A 100 -1.81 -13.77 12.60
CA ASN A 100 -2.91 -14.73 12.56
C ASN A 100 -4.17 -14.05 13.13
N MET A 101 -5.04 -13.55 12.24
CA MET A 101 -6.29 -12.87 12.62
C MET A 101 -7.26 -13.78 13.37
N ASP A 102 -7.14 -15.11 13.26
CA ASP A 102 -7.94 -16.05 14.05
C ASP A 102 -7.67 -15.96 15.56
N LEU A 103 -6.48 -15.47 15.96
CA LEU A 103 -6.12 -15.25 17.36
C LEU A 103 -6.74 -13.96 17.94
N LEU A 104 -7.32 -13.11 17.09
CA LEU A 104 -7.96 -11.87 17.50
C LEU A 104 -9.47 -12.04 17.70
N LYS A 105 -10.02 -13.25 17.50
CA LYS A 105 -11.45 -13.47 17.73
C LYS A 105 -11.77 -13.16 19.21
N PRO A 106 -12.81 -12.35 19.47
CA PRO A 106 -13.28 -12.15 20.84
C PRO A 106 -13.56 -13.52 21.43
N GLY A 107 -13.16 -13.75 22.68
CA GLY A 107 -13.56 -14.97 23.38
C GLY A 107 -15.09 -15.06 23.42
N ASP A 108 -15.63 -16.28 23.53
CA ASP A 108 -17.09 -16.52 23.55
C ASP A 108 -17.82 -15.59 24.55
N GLU A 109 -17.16 -15.26 25.67
CA GLU A 109 -17.64 -14.34 26.72
C GLU A 109 -17.84 -12.87 26.26
N GLU A 110 -16.99 -12.35 25.36
CA GLU A 110 -17.10 -10.98 24.84
C GLU A 110 -18.16 -10.88 23.73
N LEU A 111 -18.33 -11.97 22.98
CA LEU A 111 -19.38 -12.13 21.97
C LEU A 111 -20.77 -12.15 22.62
N ASP A 112 -20.92 -12.85 23.74
CA ASP A 112 -22.15 -12.88 24.54
C ASP A 112 -22.50 -11.50 25.11
N LEU A 113 -21.51 -10.71 25.51
CA LEU A 113 -21.73 -9.35 26.01
C LEU A 113 -22.23 -8.38 24.93
N VAL A 114 -21.73 -8.52 23.70
CA VAL A 114 -22.14 -7.70 22.54
C VAL A 114 -23.50 -8.12 21.99
N ASN A 115 -23.82 -9.41 22.04
CA ASN A 115 -25.11 -9.95 21.61
C ASN A 115 -26.19 -9.87 22.70
N HIS A 116 -25.88 -9.36 23.90
CA HIS A 116 -26.89 -9.19 24.93
C HIS A 116 -27.91 -8.15 24.49
N GLU A 117 -29.07 -8.63 24.05
CA GLU A 117 -30.26 -7.80 23.88
C GLU A 117 -30.79 -7.47 25.28
N GLU A 118 -30.40 -6.30 25.82
CA GLU A 118 -31.07 -5.74 26.98
C GLU A 118 -32.37 -5.05 26.53
N ASP A 119 -33.48 -5.42 27.16
CA ASP A 119 -34.77 -4.75 26.95
C ASP A 119 -34.67 -3.34 27.57
N PHE A 120 -34.28 -2.35 26.74
CA PHE A 120 -34.03 -0.98 27.20
C PHE A 120 -35.33 -0.35 27.70
N SER A 121 -35.49 -0.35 29.02
CA SER A 121 -36.58 0.33 29.72
C SER A 121 -36.00 1.39 30.64
N LEU A 122 -36.78 2.46 30.86
CA LEU A 122 -36.35 3.52 31.78
C LEU A 122 -36.25 2.94 33.20
N PRO A 123 -35.33 3.45 34.04
CA PRO A 123 -35.31 3.06 35.45
C PRO A 123 -36.69 3.27 36.10
N PRO A 124 -37.14 2.37 37.00
CA PRO A 124 -38.46 2.47 37.65
C PRO A 124 -38.73 3.83 38.31
N SER A 125 -37.68 4.49 38.81
CA SER A 125 -37.76 5.84 39.40
C SER A 125 -38.21 6.92 38.41
N MET A 126 -37.84 6.80 37.14
CA MET A 126 -38.22 7.77 36.10
C MET A 126 -39.69 7.64 35.71
N PHE A 127 -40.24 6.42 35.71
CA PHE A 127 -41.67 6.21 35.44
C PHE A 127 -42.56 6.93 36.47
N GLU A 128 -42.17 6.91 37.74
CA GLU A 128 -42.89 7.64 38.80
C GLU A 128 -42.80 9.17 38.63
N GLU A 129 -41.65 9.69 38.20
CA GLU A 129 -41.49 11.13 37.92
C GLU A 129 -42.35 11.57 36.73
N ILE A 130 -42.36 10.78 35.66
CA ILE A 130 -43.18 11.05 34.46
C ILE A 130 -44.67 11.02 34.84
N LYS A 131 -45.12 9.99 35.57
CA LYS A 131 -46.51 9.86 36.00
C LYS A 131 -46.95 11.04 36.89
N LYS A 132 -46.08 11.50 37.78
CA LYS A 132 -46.35 12.67 38.64
C LYS A 132 -46.44 13.97 37.84
N LYS A 133 -45.63 14.15 36.80
CA LYS A 133 -45.67 15.32 35.90
C LYS A 133 -46.89 15.34 34.98
N THR A 134 -47.42 14.20 34.56
CA THR A 134 -48.64 14.13 33.71
C THR A 134 -49.94 14.25 34.51
N SER A 135 -49.88 14.17 35.85
CA SER A 135 -51.03 14.26 36.75
C SER A 135 -51.26 15.67 37.32
N ALA A 136 -50.49 16.66 36.89
CA ALA A 136 -50.59 18.08 37.26
C ALA A 136 -51.03 18.90 36.03
#